data_AF-A0A2E9JBN2-F1
#
_entry.id   AF-A0A2E9JBN2-F1
#
_cell.length_a   1.000
_cell.length_b   1.000
_cell.length_c   1.000
_cell.angle_alpha   90.00
_cell.angle_beta   90.00
_cell.angle_gamma   90.00
#
_symmetry.space_group_name_H-M   'P 1'
#
loop_
_entity.id
_entity.type
_entity.pdbx_description
1 polymer ?
#
loop_
_entity_poly.entity_id
_entity_poly.type
_entity_poly.pdbx_seq_one_letter_code
_entity_poly.pdbx_strand_id
1 'polypeptide(L)'
;MSLWTRFTSWLAGWPEGAPRKDHRSDKDEDMLFQAQEQLSKQHPPTKPLKLMNKRELEEYGRTIGLELDRRKTKAYLIKEIGEHSG
;
A
#
# COMPACT_ATOMS: atom_id res chain seq x y z
N MET A 1 18.72 20.89 33.13
CA MET A 1 18.86 19.56 32.48
C MET A 1 18.85 19.76 30.98
N SER A 2 19.87 19.28 30.27
CA SER A 2 19.99 19.48 28.82
C SER A 2 18.96 18.65 28.04
N LEU A 3 18.59 19.09 26.84
CA LEU A 3 17.76 18.29 25.91
C LEU A 3 18.39 16.91 25.64
N TRP A 4 19.71 16.85 25.60
CA TRP A 4 20.48 15.62 25.43
C TRP A 4 20.27 14.63 26.59
N THR A 5 20.21 15.14 27.82
CA THR A 5 19.97 14.31 29.02
C THR A 5 18.59 13.64 28.97
N ARG A 6 17.56 14.36 28.51
CA ARG A 6 16.20 13.82 28.37
C ARG A 6 16.13 12.74 27.28
N PHE A 7 16.89 12.93 26.21
CA PHE A 7 16.98 11.97 25.11
C PHE A 7 17.71 10.69 25.52
N THR A 8 18.83 10.78 26.24
CA THR A 8 19.56 9.60 26.72
C THR A 8 18.78 8.82 27.78
N SER A 9 17.97 9.49 28.60
CA SER A 9 17.04 8.82 29.52
C SER A 9 15.98 7.99 28.81
N TRP A 10 15.52 8.45 27.64
CA TRP A 10 14.52 7.74 26.85
C TRP A 10 15.08 6.47 26.22
N LEU A 11 16.34 6.49 25.76
CA LEU A 11 17.01 5.29 25.23
C LEU A 11 17.48 4.31 26.31
N ALA A 12 17.72 4.77 27.54
CA ALA A 12 18.16 3.90 28.65
C ALA A 12 17.10 2.88 29.10
N GLY A 13 15.85 3.04 28.67
CA GLY A 13 14.77 2.07 28.86
C GLY A 13 14.53 1.15 27.66
N TRP A 14 15.41 1.18 26.64
CA TRP A 14 15.24 0.30 25.47
C TRP A 14 15.51 -1.13 25.90
N PRO A 15 14.55 -2.06 25.71
CA PRO A 15 14.72 -3.43 26.16
C PRO A 15 15.93 -4.06 25.45
N GLU A 16 16.82 -4.66 26.24
CA GLU A 16 17.76 -5.66 25.72
C GLU A 16 16.92 -6.71 25.00
N GLY A 17 17.21 -6.91 23.71
CA GLY A 17 16.32 -7.50 22.72
C GLY A 17 15.52 -8.70 23.23
N ALA A 18 14.25 -8.76 22.85
CA ALA A 18 13.36 -9.86 23.20
C ALA A 18 14.07 -11.21 22.96
N PRO A 19 14.01 -12.16 23.92
CA PRO A 19 14.66 -13.45 23.76
C PRO A 19 14.18 -14.09 22.46
N ARG A 20 15.13 -14.50 21.60
CA ARG A 20 14.82 -15.21 20.36
C ARG A 20 14.05 -16.47 20.76
N LYS A 21 12.78 -16.56 20.35
CA LYS A 21 12.03 -17.80 20.48
C LYS A 21 12.68 -18.81 19.55
N ASP A 22 13.27 -19.84 20.14
CA ASP A 22 13.84 -20.94 19.38
C ASP A 22 12.77 -21.57 18.46
N HIS A 23 13.14 -21.75 17.19
CA HIS A 23 12.51 -22.59 16.18
C HIS A 23 11.30 -22.06 15.39
N ARG A 24 11.38 -20.85 14.86
CA ARG A 24 10.84 -20.59 13.51
C ARG A 24 12.03 -20.33 12.61
N SER A 25 12.29 -21.20 11.64
CA SER A 25 13.50 -21.05 10.83
C SER A 25 13.35 -19.80 9.96
N ASP A 26 14.37 -18.94 9.91
CA ASP A 26 14.37 -17.74 9.06
C ASP A 26 13.97 -18.06 7.60
N LYS A 27 14.27 -19.27 7.14
CA LYS A 27 13.87 -19.79 5.83
C LYS A 27 12.35 -19.85 5.63
N ASP A 28 11.58 -20.19 6.66
CA ASP A 28 10.11 -20.30 6.55
C ASP A 28 9.47 -18.93 6.36
N GLU A 29 10.03 -17.89 6.98
CA GLU A 29 9.57 -16.51 6.82
C GLU A 29 9.94 -15.98 5.42
N ASP A 30 11.16 -16.24 4.96
CA ASP A 30 11.61 -15.89 3.61
C ASP A 30 10.77 -16.57 2.52
N MET A 31 10.40 -17.85 2.69
CA MET A 31 9.53 -18.57 1.76
C MET A 31 8.11 -17.99 1.73
N LEU A 32 7.60 -17.50 2.86
CA LEU A 32 6.26 -16.90 2.94
C LEU A 32 6.18 -15.58 2.16
N PHE A 33 7.20 -14.72 2.30
CA PHE A 33 7.27 -13.45 1.57
C PHE A 33 7.39 -13.64 0.06
N GLN A 34 8.17 -14.63 -0.39
CA GLN A 34 8.30 -14.94 -1.82
C GLN A 34 6.98 -15.41 -2.43
N ALA A 35 6.22 -16.27 -1.74
CA ALA A 35 4.92 -16.73 -2.23
C ALA A 35 3.91 -15.56 -2.35
N GLN A 36 3.91 -14.63 -1.38
CA GLN A 36 3.05 -13.45 -1.42
C GLN A 36 3.44 -12.49 -2.56
N GLU A 37 4.74 -12.29 -2.79
CA GLU A 37 5.24 -11.48 -3.90
C GLU A 37 4.92 -12.11 -5.28
N GLN A 38 5.02 -13.43 -5.39
CA GLN A 38 4.63 -14.13 -6.62
C GLN A 38 3.12 -14.01 -6.88
N LEU A 39 2.28 -14.14 -5.86
CA LEU A 39 0.83 -13.93 -5.99
C LEU A 39 0.49 -12.50 -6.44
N SER A 40 1.16 -11.49 -5.90
CA SER A 40 0.92 -10.08 -6.28
C SER A 40 1.37 -9.78 -7.71
N LYS A 41 2.44 -10.44 -8.19
CA LYS A 41 2.90 -10.34 -9.59
C LYS A 41 1.98 -11.05 -10.58
N GLN A 42 1.42 -12.20 -10.20
CA GLN A 42 0.54 -13.00 -11.08
C GLN A 42 -0.84 -12.36 -11.28
N HIS A 43 -1.32 -11.62 -10.28
CA HIS A 43 -2.59 -10.88 -10.37
C HIS A 43 -2.33 -9.39 -10.27
N PRO A 44 -1.89 -8.72 -11.36
CA PRO A 44 -2.03 -7.27 -11.40
C PRO A 44 -3.52 -6.96 -11.20
N PRO A 45 -3.89 -6.06 -10.29
CA PRO A 45 -5.30 -5.76 -10.04
C PRO A 45 -5.87 -4.97 -11.22
N THR A 46 -6.09 -5.62 -12.36
CA THR A 46 -6.92 -5.09 -13.45
C THR A 46 -8.37 -5.29 -13.04
N LYS A 47 -8.78 -4.61 -11.98
CA LYS A 47 -10.19 -4.52 -11.61
C LYS A 47 -10.91 -3.85 -12.79
N PRO A 48 -12.01 -4.40 -13.31
CA PRO A 48 -12.81 -3.68 -14.29
C PRO A 48 -13.27 -2.35 -13.68
N LEU A 49 -13.24 -1.26 -14.46
CA LEU A 49 -13.60 0.10 -14.02
C LEU A 49 -14.97 0.16 -13.31
N LYS A 50 -15.89 -0.74 -13.68
CA LYS A 50 -17.21 -0.88 -13.06
C LYS A 50 -17.16 -1.31 -11.58
N LEU A 51 -16.13 -2.05 -11.16
CA LEU A 51 -15.95 -2.50 -9.77
C LEU A 51 -15.17 -1.50 -8.92
N MET A 52 -14.43 -0.58 -9.55
CA MET A 52 -13.64 0.44 -8.84
C MET A 52 -14.52 1.44 -8.09
N ASN A 53 -14.08 1.89 -6.92
CA ASN A 53 -14.75 2.97 -6.20
C ASN A 53 -14.44 4.35 -6.84
N LYS A 54 -15.22 5.40 -6.53
CA LYS A 54 -15.01 6.73 -7.15
C LYS A 54 -13.59 7.28 -6.95
N ARG A 55 -12.96 6.95 -5.82
CA ARG A 55 -11.58 7.35 -5.52
C ARG A 55 -10.55 6.57 -6.34
N GLU A 56 -10.74 5.26 -6.48
CA GLU A 56 -9.88 4.41 -7.32
C GLU A 56 -9.97 4.85 -8.80
N LEU A 57 -11.15 5.27 -9.28
CA LEU A 57 -11.32 5.82 -10.63
C LEU A 57 -10.54 7.12 -10.83
N GLU A 58 -10.53 8.02 -9.85
CA GLU A 58 -9.74 9.26 -9.89
C GLU A 58 -8.25 8.97 -9.88
N GLU A 59 -7.79 8.06 -9.01
CA GLU A 59 -6.40 7.63 -8.97
C GLU A 59 -5.98 7.04 -10.33
N TYR A 60 -6.83 6.20 -10.94
CA TYR A 60 -6.61 5.69 -12.29
C TYR A 60 -6.60 6.82 -13.34
N GLY A 61 -7.54 7.75 -13.28
CA GLY A 61 -7.55 8.96 -14.11
C GLY A 61 -6.23 9.72 -14.04
N ARG A 62 -5.70 9.94 -12.82
CA ARG A 62 -4.42 10.64 -12.63
C ARG A 62 -3.25 9.89 -13.24
N THR A 63 -3.27 8.55 -13.24
CA THR A 63 -2.22 7.76 -13.91
C THR A 63 -2.20 7.95 -15.43
N ILE A 64 -3.37 8.24 -16.04
CA ILE A 64 -3.48 8.56 -17.47
C ILE A 64 -3.41 10.07 -17.75
N GLY A 65 -3.18 10.92 -16.74
CA GLY A 65 -3.12 12.37 -16.86
C GLY A 65 -4.48 13.09 -16.87
N LEU A 66 -5.56 12.39 -16.54
CA LEU A 66 -6.94 12.90 -16.51
C LEU A 66 -7.39 13.20 -15.07
N GLU A 67 -7.74 14.45 -14.79
CA GLU A 67 -8.25 14.84 -13.47
C GLU A 67 -9.77 14.71 -13.42
N LEU A 68 -10.27 13.76 -12.63
CA LEU A 68 -11.69 13.42 -12.55
C LEU A 68 -12.39 14.10 -11.37
N ASP A 69 -13.54 14.75 -11.64
CA ASP A 69 -14.35 15.39 -10.60
C ASP A 69 -15.27 14.39 -9.86
N ARG A 70 -14.91 14.07 -8.60
CA ARG A 70 -15.67 13.17 -7.73
C ARG A 70 -17.09 13.61 -7.38
N ARG A 71 -17.45 14.88 -7.63
CA ARG A 71 -18.84 15.36 -7.45
C ARG A 71 -19.79 14.72 -8.46
N LYS A 72 -19.28 14.30 -9.63
CA LYS A 72 -20.06 13.64 -10.67
C LYS A 72 -20.43 12.19 -10.28
N THR A 73 -21.32 11.58 -11.06
CA THR A 73 -21.76 10.19 -10.87
C THR A 73 -20.67 9.22 -11.32
N LYS A 74 -20.63 8.02 -10.72
CA LYS A 74 -19.62 7.00 -11.08
C LYS A 74 -19.67 6.62 -12.56
N ALA A 75 -20.87 6.55 -13.15
CA ALA A 75 -21.05 6.27 -14.57
C ALA A 75 -20.40 7.33 -15.46
N TYR A 76 -20.49 8.60 -15.08
CA TYR A 76 -19.85 9.69 -15.81
C TYR A 76 -18.31 9.56 -15.78
N LEU A 77 -17.73 9.28 -14.60
CA LEU A 77 -16.29 9.09 -14.45
C LEU A 77 -15.76 7.95 -15.33
N ILE A 78 -16.50 6.83 -15.40
CA ILE A 78 -16.13 5.69 -16.26
C ILE A 78 -16.17 6.07 -17.74
N LYS A 79 -17.15 6.87 -18.16
CA LYS A 79 -17.26 7.35 -19.54
C LYS A 79 -16.09 8.25 -19.92
N GLU A 80 -15.75 9.21 -19.06
CA GLU A 80 -14.67 10.17 -19.25
C GLU A 80 -13.30 9.46 -19.36
N ILE A 81 -13.06 8.46 -18.49
CA ILE A 81 -11.89 7.57 -18.61
C ILE A 81 -11.90 6.83 -19.95
N GLY A 82 -13.04 6.25 -20.34
CA GLY A 82 -13.17 5.51 -21.59
C GLY A 82 -12.94 6.37 -22.84
N GLU A 83 -13.39 7.62 -22.83
CA GLU A 83 -13.19 8.59 -23.92
C GLU A 83 -11.73 9.03 -24.05
N HIS A 84 -10.99 9.15 -22.95
CA HIS A 84 -9.56 9.49 -22.99
C HIS A 84 -8.66 8.28 -23.35
N SER A 85 -9.15 7.06 -23.12
CA SER A 85 -8.38 5.82 -23.36
C SER A 85 -8.52 5.27 -24.79
N GLY A 86 -9.55 5.71 -25.53
CA GLY A 86 -9.89 5.25 -26.88
C GLY A 86 -9.49 6.24 -27.95
#